data_AF-A0A521FMV8-F1
#
_entry.id   AF-A0A521FMV8-F1
#
_cell.length_a   1.000
_cell.length_b   1.000
_cell.length_c   1.000
_cell.angle_alpha   90.00
_cell.angle_beta   90.00
_cell.angle_gamma   90.00
#
_symmetry.space_group_name_H-M   'P 1'
#
loop_
_entity.id
_entity.type
_entity.pdbx_description
1 polymer ?
#
loop_
_entity_poly.entity_id
_entity_poly.type
_entity_poly.pdbx_seq_one_letter_code
_entity_poly.pdbx_strand_id
1 'polypeptide(L)'
;MKKIYEKIVSCSAIFFGALILSFDTSAQTIIKGKVTDAESTLLPGVSVIPSKGAAAVTASDGAYSLNLPDGTYTLAFSMVGYKRIIKTVVLKGIPVVLDVQMEESGNQLNEVVVSQVAGPLNERSLTARCLLILSVLQTLKVQVSLPSTKPCNQKCLHLIR
;
A
#
# COMPACT_ATOMS: atom_id res chain seq x y z
N MET A 1 15.12 -53.98 33.95
CA MET A 1 14.13 -53.67 32.89
C MET A 1 13.40 -52.33 33.10
N LYS A 2 12.96 -51.97 34.32
CA LYS A 2 12.28 -50.68 34.61
C LYS A 2 13.09 -49.41 34.25
N LYS A 3 14.41 -49.39 34.49
CA LYS A 3 15.28 -48.22 34.16
C LYS A 3 15.41 -47.90 32.67
N ILE A 4 15.17 -48.88 31.79
CA ILE A 4 15.23 -48.68 30.34
C ILE A 4 13.94 -48.01 29.85
N TYR A 5 12.80 -48.35 30.46
CA TYR A 5 11.49 -47.76 30.13
C TYR A 5 11.42 -46.29 30.53
N GLU A 6 11.97 -45.88 31.69
CA GLU A 6 12.02 -44.47 32.09
C GLU A 6 12.82 -43.59 31.12
N LYS A 7 13.94 -44.08 30.58
CA LYS A 7 14.73 -43.34 29.58
C LYS A 7 14.02 -43.24 28.23
N ILE A 8 13.29 -44.28 27.83
CA ILE A 8 12.53 -44.28 26.56
C ILE A 8 11.31 -43.34 26.65
N VAL A 9 10.60 -43.35 27.78
CA VAL A 9 9.47 -42.43 28.04
C VAL A 9 9.95 -40.99 28.14
N SER A 10 11.09 -40.74 28.80
CA SER A 10 11.69 -39.40 28.88
C SER A 10 12.09 -38.86 27.51
N CYS A 11 12.69 -39.70 26.65
CA CYS A 11 13.10 -39.29 25.29
C CYS A 11 11.89 -39.06 24.36
N SER A 12 10.85 -39.91 24.46
CA SER A 12 9.59 -39.74 23.73
C SER A 12 8.82 -38.48 24.17
N ALA A 13 8.84 -38.14 25.45
CA ALA A 13 8.21 -36.93 25.98
C ALA A 13 8.95 -35.65 25.53
N ILE A 14 10.28 -35.68 25.41
CA ILE A 14 11.07 -34.56 24.89
C ILE A 14 10.80 -34.35 23.38
N PHE A 15 10.65 -35.45 22.62
CA PHE A 15 10.33 -35.38 21.19
C PHE A 15 8.88 -34.90 20.93
N PHE A 16 7.93 -35.33 21.76
CA PHE A 16 6.53 -34.89 21.66
C PHE A 16 6.32 -33.47 22.20
N GLY A 17 7.11 -33.03 23.19
CA GLY A 17 7.10 -31.66 23.73
C GLY A 17 7.72 -30.62 22.80
N ALA A 18 8.72 -31.00 21.99
CA ALA A 18 9.32 -30.12 20.99
C ALA A 18 8.40 -29.84 19.78
N LEU A 19 7.44 -30.73 19.50
CA LEU A 19 6.51 -30.61 18.37
C LEU A 19 5.41 -29.54 18.62
N ILE A 20 5.24 -29.07 19.85
CA ILE A 20 4.14 -28.18 20.26
C ILE A 20 4.51 -26.69 20.21
N LEU A 21 5.76 -26.33 19.88
CA LEU A 21 6.31 -24.97 20.03
C LEU A 21 6.39 -24.12 18.74
N SER A 22 5.64 -24.44 17.67
CA SER A 22 5.79 -23.72 16.39
C SER A 22 4.49 -23.26 15.73
N PHE A 23 3.48 -22.88 16.51
CA PHE A 23 2.33 -22.15 15.97
C PHE A 23 2.58 -20.65 16.01
N ASP A 24 3.30 -20.11 15.02
CA ASP A 24 3.31 -18.67 14.75
C ASP A 24 1.95 -18.28 14.16
N THR A 25 1.01 -17.94 15.03
CA THR A 25 -0.31 -17.44 14.60
C THR A 25 -0.17 -16.00 14.13
N SER A 26 -0.01 -15.78 12.82
CA SER A 26 -0.13 -14.42 12.27
C SER A 26 -1.62 -14.03 12.30
N ALA A 27 -1.99 -13.09 13.16
CA ALA A 27 -3.33 -12.52 13.17
C ALA A 27 -3.54 -11.73 11.87
N GLN A 28 -4.37 -12.27 10.98
CA GLN A 28 -4.80 -11.57 9.77
C GLN A 28 -6.11 -10.83 10.07
N THR A 29 -6.17 -9.57 9.67
CA THR A 29 -7.33 -8.70 9.84
C THR A 29 -8.01 -8.48 8.50
N ILE A 30 -9.34 -8.57 8.51
CA ILE A 30 -10.13 -8.45 7.29
C ILE A 30 -10.63 -7.02 7.12
N ILE A 31 -10.33 -6.44 5.97
CA ILE A 31 -10.95 -5.19 5.49
C ILE A 31 -12.07 -5.57 4.55
N LYS A 32 -13.28 -5.07 4.82
CA LYS A 32 -14.43 -5.24 3.93
C LYS A 32 -15.01 -3.87 3.58
N GLY A 33 -15.74 -3.80 2.49
CA GLY A 33 -16.43 -2.57 2.12
C GLY A 33 -17.08 -2.69 0.76
N LYS A 34 -17.82 -1.65 0.39
CA LYS A 34 -18.42 -1.51 -0.93
C LYS A 34 -17.86 -0.30 -1.65
N VAL A 35 -17.72 -0.43 -2.96
CA VAL A 35 -17.35 0.67 -3.85
C VAL A 35 -18.58 1.10 -4.65
N THR A 36 -18.88 2.39 -4.61
CA THR A 36 -20.04 3.01 -5.27
C THR A 36 -19.62 4.24 -6.06
N ASP A 37 -20.47 4.70 -6.97
CA ASP A 37 -20.33 5.97 -7.69
C ASP A 37 -20.99 7.14 -6.94
N ALA A 38 -20.81 8.37 -7.44
CA ALA A 38 -21.54 9.58 -7.07
C ALA A 38 -23.07 9.38 -7.01
N GLU A 39 -23.62 8.55 -7.91
CA GLU A 39 -25.05 8.22 -7.96
C GLU A 39 -25.45 7.04 -7.05
N SER A 40 -24.55 6.56 -6.19
CA SER A 40 -24.72 5.37 -5.34
C SER A 40 -24.90 4.05 -6.10
N THR A 41 -24.56 4.04 -7.39
CA THR A 41 -24.49 2.83 -8.21
C THR A 41 -23.32 1.96 -7.77
N LEU A 42 -23.53 0.64 -7.62
CA LEU A 42 -22.49 -0.31 -7.24
C LEU A 42 -21.49 -0.50 -8.37
N LEU A 43 -20.19 -0.48 -8.05
CA LEU A 43 -19.12 -0.54 -9.05
C LEU A 43 -18.37 -1.88 -9.00
N PRO A 44 -18.69 -2.83 -9.91
CA PRO A 44 -17.93 -4.06 -10.07
C PRO A 44 -16.65 -3.84 -10.89
N GLY A 45 -15.61 -4.64 -10.64
CA GLY A 45 -14.36 -4.58 -11.41
C GLY A 45 -13.37 -3.49 -10.98
N VAL A 46 -13.61 -2.81 -9.85
CA VAL A 46 -12.65 -1.87 -9.26
C VAL A 46 -11.46 -2.64 -8.72
N SER A 47 -10.25 -2.24 -9.11
CA SER A 47 -9.01 -2.80 -8.57
C SER A 47 -8.67 -2.12 -7.24
N VAL A 48 -8.55 -2.93 -6.18
CA VAL A 48 -8.21 -2.52 -4.83
C VAL A 48 -6.81 -3.01 -4.51
N ILE A 49 -5.84 -2.09 -4.53
CA ILE A 49 -4.42 -2.40 -4.40
C ILE A 49 -3.91 -1.88 -3.05
N PRO A 50 -3.54 -2.76 -2.10
CA PRO A 50 -2.90 -2.33 -0.87
C PRO A 50 -1.42 -2.00 -1.10
N SER A 51 -0.85 -1.16 -0.23
CA SER A 51 0.59 -0.84 -0.24
C SER A 51 1.48 -2.07 -0.08
N LYS A 52 0.99 -3.08 0.62
CA LYS A 52 1.61 -4.40 0.79
C LYS A 52 0.53 -5.46 0.91
N GLY A 53 0.70 -6.57 0.21
CA GLY A 53 -0.24 -7.70 0.22
C GLY A 53 -0.81 -8.00 -1.17
N ALA A 54 -1.83 -8.85 -1.21
CA ALA A 54 -2.52 -9.20 -2.45
C ALA A 54 -3.55 -8.12 -2.82
N ALA A 55 -3.60 -7.76 -4.10
CA ALA A 55 -4.67 -6.95 -4.63
C ALA A 55 -5.97 -7.75 -4.70
N ALA A 56 -7.10 -7.05 -4.62
CA ALA A 56 -8.43 -7.63 -4.81
C ALA A 56 -9.19 -6.85 -5.87
N VAL A 57 -10.26 -7.45 -6.38
CA VAL A 57 -11.18 -6.83 -7.34
C VAL A 57 -12.58 -6.85 -6.74
N THR A 58 -13.36 -5.78 -6.91
CA THR A 58 -14.75 -5.75 -6.44
C THR A 58 -15.63 -6.75 -7.19
N ALA A 59 -16.53 -7.39 -6.46
CA ALA A 59 -17.52 -8.32 -7.01
C ALA A 59 -18.68 -7.58 -7.70
N SER A 60 -19.65 -8.33 -8.25
CA SER A 60 -20.82 -7.79 -8.97
C SER A 60 -21.69 -6.85 -8.14
N ASP A 61 -21.64 -6.98 -6.81
CA ASP A 61 -22.35 -6.15 -5.83
C ASP A 61 -21.49 -4.97 -5.32
N GLY A 62 -20.35 -4.70 -5.96
CA GLY A 62 -19.39 -3.68 -5.57
C GLY A 62 -18.63 -4.00 -4.27
N ALA A 63 -18.83 -5.17 -3.67
CA ALA A 63 -18.16 -5.54 -2.43
C ALA A 63 -16.71 -5.98 -2.68
N TYR A 64 -15.84 -5.67 -1.73
CA TYR A 64 -14.47 -6.16 -1.69
C TYR A 64 -14.13 -6.71 -0.31
N SER A 65 -13.16 -7.63 -0.28
CA SER A 65 -12.61 -8.19 0.96
C SER A 65 -11.11 -8.40 0.79
N LEU A 66 -10.31 -7.76 1.64
CA LEU A 66 -8.86 -7.98 1.72
C LEU A 66 -8.51 -8.55 3.08
N ASN A 67 -7.61 -9.53 3.09
CA ASN A 67 -7.09 -10.09 4.33
C ASN A 67 -5.62 -9.68 4.47
N LEU A 68 -5.32 -8.85 5.47
CA LEU A 68 -4.00 -8.23 5.66
C LEU A 68 -3.61 -8.35 7.14
N PRO A 69 -2.33 -8.62 7.46
CA PRO A 69 -1.88 -8.62 8.85
C PRO A 69 -1.98 -7.22 9.46
N ASP A 70 -1.98 -7.14 10.78
CA ASP A 70 -2.04 -5.85 11.49
C ASP A 70 -0.94 -4.88 11.06
N GLY A 71 -1.30 -3.61 10.92
CA GLY A 71 -0.42 -2.60 10.37
C GLY A 71 -1.16 -1.42 9.74
N THR A 72 -0.38 -0.46 9.21
CA THR A 72 -0.92 0.69 8.47
C THR A 72 -0.76 0.44 6.99
N TYR A 73 -1.86 0.51 6.24
CA TYR A 73 -1.90 0.27 4.81
C TYR A 73 -2.48 1.45 4.07
N THR A 74 -1.97 1.66 2.87
CA THR A 74 -2.53 2.60 1.91
C THR A 74 -3.24 1.78 0.85
N LEU A 75 -4.55 1.95 0.72
CA LEU A 75 -5.38 1.28 -0.28
C LEU A 75 -5.60 2.25 -1.45
N ALA A 76 -5.23 1.81 -2.65
CA ALA A 76 -5.51 2.51 -3.89
C ALA A 76 -6.66 1.83 -4.64
N PHE A 77 -7.70 2.60 -4.94
CA PHE A 77 -8.87 2.18 -5.71
C PHE A 77 -8.74 2.75 -7.12
N SER A 78 -8.77 1.88 -8.13
CA SER A 78 -8.56 2.26 -9.52
C SER A 78 -9.51 1.51 -10.44
N MET A 79 -10.17 2.24 -11.33
CA MET A 79 -11.02 1.68 -12.38
C MET A 79 -10.97 2.58 -13.62
N VAL A 80 -11.15 1.99 -14.80
CA VAL A 80 -11.21 2.73 -16.07
C VAL A 80 -12.43 3.65 -16.05
N GLY A 81 -12.25 4.92 -16.40
CA GLY A 81 -13.31 5.92 -16.40
C GLY A 81 -13.56 6.59 -15.04
N TYR A 82 -12.81 6.23 -13.99
CA TYR A 82 -12.96 6.79 -12.65
C TYR A 82 -11.68 7.41 -12.11
N LYS A 83 -11.81 8.40 -11.22
CA LYS A 83 -10.66 8.99 -10.52
C LYS A 83 -10.06 7.98 -9.55
N ARG A 84 -8.72 7.84 -9.58
CA ARG A 84 -8.01 7.02 -8.60
C ARG A 84 -8.15 7.64 -7.21
N ILE A 85 -8.56 6.84 -6.24
CA ILE A 85 -8.69 7.25 -4.84
C ILE A 85 -7.68 6.50 -3.99
N ILE A 86 -7.06 7.21 -3.05
CA ILE A 86 -6.09 6.65 -2.10
C ILE A 86 -6.63 6.87 -0.69
N LYS A 87 -6.72 5.81 0.11
CA LYS A 87 -7.17 5.84 1.50
C LYS A 87 -6.16 5.13 2.40
N THR A 88 -5.87 5.72 3.54
CA THR A 88 -5.01 5.09 4.56
C THR A 88 -5.89 4.47 5.64
N VAL A 89 -5.59 3.22 6.01
CA VAL A 89 -6.31 2.45 7.02
C VAL A 89 -5.33 1.81 7.99
N VAL A 90 -5.70 1.77 9.27
CA VAL A 90 -4.90 1.15 10.33
C VAL A 90 -5.65 -0.08 10.84
N LEU A 91 -5.00 -1.24 10.73
CA LEU A 91 -5.53 -2.52 11.20
C LEU A 91 -4.93 -2.86 12.56
N LYS A 92 -5.80 -3.23 13.51
CA LYS A 92 -5.47 -3.52 14.91
C LYS A 92 -6.17 -4.79 15.41
N GLY A 93 -6.23 -5.84 14.58
CA GLY A 93 -6.87 -7.11 14.94
C GLY A 93 -8.39 -7.13 14.81
N ILE A 94 -9.01 -6.00 14.45
CA ILE A 94 -10.46 -5.85 14.37
C ILE A 94 -10.85 -5.66 12.90
N PRO A 95 -11.87 -6.38 12.39
CA PRO A 95 -12.37 -6.17 11.04
C PRO A 95 -12.78 -4.72 10.81
N VAL A 96 -12.30 -4.13 9.73
CA VAL A 96 -12.61 -2.73 9.36
C VAL A 96 -13.56 -2.73 8.18
N VAL A 97 -14.63 -1.95 8.29
CA VAL A 97 -15.54 -1.64 7.17
C VAL A 97 -15.15 -0.29 6.59
N LEU A 98 -14.83 -0.25 5.30
CA LEU A 98 -14.45 0.96 4.58
C LEU A 98 -15.24 1.04 3.26
N ASP A 99 -16.30 1.81 3.25
CA ASP A 99 -17.03 2.09 2.01
C ASP A 99 -16.38 3.27 1.28
N VAL A 100 -16.30 3.17 -0.05
CA VAL A 100 -15.65 4.16 -0.89
C VAL A 100 -16.58 4.59 -2.00
N GLN A 101 -16.76 5.89 -2.14
CA GLN A 101 -17.42 6.49 -3.27
C GLN A 101 -16.36 6.97 -4.27
N MET A 102 -16.41 6.49 -5.51
CA MET A 102 -15.58 6.94 -6.61
C MET A 102 -16.33 8.00 -7.41
N GLU A 103 -15.58 8.92 -8.01
CA GLU A 103 -16.12 9.90 -8.94
C GLU A 103 -15.70 9.50 -10.36
N GLU A 104 -16.64 9.60 -11.30
CA GLU A 104 -16.33 9.49 -12.72
C GLU A 104 -15.24 10.51 -13.12
N SER A 105 -14.27 10.02 -13.89
CA SER A 105 -13.25 10.85 -14.50
C SER A 105 -13.79 11.36 -15.83
N GLY A 106 -14.51 12.49 -15.78
CA GLY A 106 -14.92 13.23 -16.98
C GLY A 106 -13.69 13.70 -17.74
N ASN A 107 -13.19 12.90 -18.68
CA ASN A 107 -12.06 13.20 -19.57
C ASN A 107 -10.80 13.74 -18.88
N GLN A 108 -9.94 12.86 -18.36
CA GLN A 108 -8.48 13.07 -18.38
C GLN A 108 -7.75 11.76 -18.01
N LEU A 109 -7.37 11.02 -19.05
CA LEU A 109 -6.39 9.93 -18.99
C LEU A 109 -5.01 10.51 -18.64
N ASN A 110 -4.79 10.86 -17.38
CA ASN A 110 -3.44 11.01 -16.85
C ASN A 110 -3.09 9.76 -16.06
N GLU A 111 -2.76 8.71 -16.82
CA GLU A 111 -2.13 7.51 -16.31
C GLU A 111 -0.77 7.89 -15.69
N VAL A 112 -0.76 8.19 -14.40
CA VAL A 112 0.50 8.30 -13.65
C VAL A 112 0.97 6.87 -13.36
N VAL A 113 1.72 6.32 -14.31
CA VAL A 113 2.55 5.14 -14.09
C VAL A 113 3.61 5.53 -13.07
N VAL A 114 3.44 5.08 -11.83
CA VAL A 114 4.50 5.17 -10.82
C VAL A 114 5.53 4.10 -11.17
N SER A 115 6.42 4.44 -12.11
CA SER A 115 7.62 3.64 -12.37
C SER A 115 8.51 3.70 -11.13
N GLN A 116 8.54 2.61 -10.36
CA GLN A 116 9.54 2.43 -9.32
C GLN A 116 10.91 2.33 -10.00
N VAL A 117 11.67 3.43 -9.98
CA VAL A 117 13.11 3.37 -10.24
C VAL A 117 13.78 3.02 -8.92
N ALA A 118 13.80 1.73 -8.58
CA ALA A 118 14.67 1.19 -7.55
C ALA A 118 16.00 0.79 -8.20
N GLY A 119 16.91 1.76 -8.30
CA GLY A 119 18.31 1.53 -8.64
C GLY A 119 19.17 2.47 -7.79
N PRO A 120 20.35 2.05 -7.31
CA PRO A 120 21.22 2.91 -6.52
C PRO A 120 21.75 4.04 -7.41
N LEU A 121 21.25 5.27 -7.24
CA LEU A 121 21.66 6.41 -8.05
C LEU A 121 22.81 7.16 -7.35
N ASN A 122 24.03 6.92 -7.84
CA ASN A 122 25.19 7.77 -7.58
C ASN A 122 24.86 9.23 -7.96
N GLU A 123 25.28 10.18 -7.11
CA GLU A 123 24.90 11.60 -7.06
C GLU A 123 25.21 12.45 -8.32
N ARG A 124 25.62 11.85 -9.43
CA ARG A 124 26.00 12.56 -10.66
C ARG A 124 24.90 12.63 -11.73
N SER A 125 23.77 11.95 -11.56
CA SER A 125 22.70 11.90 -12.58
C SER A 125 21.49 12.79 -12.30
N LEU A 126 21.52 13.60 -11.24
CA LEU A 126 20.40 14.45 -10.82
C LEU A 126 20.19 15.71 -11.68
N THR A 127 21.15 16.11 -12.52
CA THR A 127 21.05 17.34 -13.31
C THR A 127 20.39 17.15 -14.68
N ALA A 128 20.30 15.93 -15.23
CA ALA A 128 19.75 15.72 -16.56
C ALA A 128 18.22 15.47 -16.61
N ARG A 129 17.57 15.21 -15.46
CA ARG A 129 16.12 14.95 -15.39
C ARG A 129 15.25 16.15 -14.99
N CYS A 130 15.85 17.29 -14.65
CA CYS A 130 15.11 18.50 -14.32
C CYS A 130 14.61 19.25 -15.58
N LEU A 131 15.37 19.20 -16.69
CA LEU A 131 15.05 20.01 -17.89
C LEU A 131 13.88 19.50 -18.75
N LEU A 132 13.52 18.21 -18.66
CA LEU A 132 12.39 17.68 -19.45
C LEU A 132 11.01 17.93 -18.80
N ILE A 133 10.97 18.32 -17.53
CA ILE A 133 9.70 18.51 -16.80
C ILE A 133 9.21 19.97 -16.92
N LEU A 134 10.08 20.95 -17.18
CA LEU A 134 9.66 22.35 -17.34
C LEU A 134 8.86 22.63 -18.63
N SER A 135 9.09 21.88 -19.72
CA SER A 135 8.38 22.12 -20.98
C SER A 135 6.93 21.59 -20.98
N VAL A 136 6.63 20.57 -20.18
CA VAL A 136 5.29 19.95 -20.12
C VAL A 136 4.33 20.74 -19.21
N LEU A 137 4.85 21.49 -18.24
CA LEU A 137 4.03 22.21 -17.25
C LEU A 137 3.53 23.59 -17.72
N GLN A 138 4.05 24.14 -18.82
CA GLN A 138 3.58 25.43 -19.34
C GLN A 138 2.27 25.35 -20.15
N THR A 139 1.83 24.15 -20.58
CA THR A 139 0.63 23.97 -21.39
C THR A 139 -0.64 23.64 -20.60
N LEU A 140 -0.51 23.24 -19.34
CA LEU A 140 -1.64 22.96 -18.45
C LEU A 140 -1.52 23.95 -17.28
N LYS A 141 -2.43 24.94 -17.20
CA LYS A 141 -2.54 25.90 -16.08
C LYS A 141 -2.83 25.20 -14.74
N VAL A 142 -1.93 24.36 -14.26
CA VAL A 142 -2.02 23.63 -12.99
C VAL A 142 -1.39 24.51 -11.93
N GLN A 143 -2.23 25.03 -11.02
CA GLN A 143 -1.75 25.68 -9.81
C GLN A 143 -1.26 24.59 -8.86
N VAL A 144 0.05 24.35 -8.83
CA VAL A 144 0.65 23.54 -7.77
C VAL A 144 0.68 24.40 -6.51
N SER A 145 -0.25 24.15 -5.59
CA SER A 145 -0.09 24.58 -4.21
C SER A 145 1.09 23.80 -3.62
N LEU A 146 2.28 24.41 -3.64
CA LEU A 146 3.47 23.88 -3.03
C LEU A 146 3.21 23.67 -1.53
N PRO A 147 3.33 22.45 -0.97
CA PRO A 147 3.45 22.31 0.46
C PRO A 147 4.77 22.98 0.87
N SER A 148 4.67 23.89 1.84
CA SER A 148 5.79 24.59 2.45
C SER A 148 6.84 23.61 3.00
N THR A 149 7.77 23.16 2.16
CA THR A 149 9.02 22.56 2.61
C THR A 149 10.01 23.71 2.83
N LYS A 150 10.33 23.92 4.11
CA LYS A 150 11.25 24.91 4.68
C LYS A 150 12.53 25.10 3.82
N PRO A 151 13.09 26.33 3.78
CA PRO A 151 14.34 26.59 3.11
C PRO A 151 15.48 25.97 3.93
N CYS A 152 16.11 24.91 3.44
CA CYS A 152 17.42 24.49 3.93
C CYS A 152 18.46 24.96 2.92
N ASN A 153 18.79 26.25 2.95
CA ASN A 153 20.07 26.73 2.44
C ASN A 153 20.53 27.93 3.25
N GLN A 154 21.50 27.70 4.14
CA GLN A 154 22.34 28.77 4.65
C GLN A 154 23.82 28.34 4.75
N LYS A 155 24.25 27.39 3.90
CA LYS A 155 25.64 26.89 3.92
C LYS A 155 26.33 26.87 2.55
N CYS A 156 25.83 27.65 1.59
CA CYS A 156 26.51 27.89 0.31
C CYS A 156 27.07 29.32 0.14
N LEU A 157 27.17 30.11 1.21
CA LEU A 157 27.68 31.48 1.15
C LEU A 157 28.98 31.64 1.97
N HIS A 158 30.01 30.82 1.72
CA HIS A 158 31.36 31.11 2.21
C HIS A 158 32.53 30.49 1.42
N LEU A 159 32.38 30.21 0.12
CA LEU A 159 33.49 29.74 -0.73
C LEU A 159 33.67 30.56 -2.01
N ILE A 160 33.43 31.87 -1.91
CA ILE A 160 33.98 32.85 -2.86
C ILE A 160 34.53 34.03 -2.05
N ARG A 161 35.67 33.81 -1.40
CA ARG A 161 36.67 34.84 -1.10
C ARG A 161 38.02 34.19 -0.82
#